data_AF-A0A5B2YTZ9-F1
#
_entry.id   AF-A0A5B2YTZ9-F1
#
_cell.length_a   1.000
_cell.length_b   1.000
_cell.length_c   1.000
_cell.angle_alpha   90.00
_cell.angle_beta   90.00
_cell.angle_gamma   90.00
#
_symmetry.space_group_name_H-M   'P 1'
#
loop_
_entity.id
_entity.type
_entity.pdbx_description
1 polymer ?
#
loop_
_entity_poly.entity_id
_entity_poly.type
_entity_poly.pdbx_seq_one_letter_code
_entity_poly.pdbx_strand_id
1 'polypeptide(L)'
;MDLYALLGQFKDGEIDKQKVIDAIDESKSGMVPRSRLNDKNAEIEELKAEITNRDNQIVELQNSVKDDSELQKELEEVKQSNAEWQDKYKQSQLNNAVKLAVAKDANDADDILTFINKDELELQDDGTVKGLDKAIETLKESKPYLFVDNKPVGNKPADGETMQTGITKEQFDSMSVAERTELFINDRATYDKLVE
;
A
#
# COMPACT_ATOMS: atom_id res chain seq x y z
N MET A 1 7.75 15.33 13.10
CA MET A 1 7.76 16.54 13.95
C MET A 1 6.30 16.95 14.13
N ASP A 2 5.83 17.19 15.35
CA ASP A 2 4.40 17.50 15.54
C ASP A 2 4.04 18.92 15.02
N LEU A 3 2.76 19.17 14.74
CA LEU A 3 2.28 20.45 14.20
C LEU A 3 2.55 21.64 15.13
N TYR A 4 2.53 21.42 16.44
CA TYR A 4 2.81 22.42 17.46
C TYR A 4 4.29 22.84 17.44
N ALA A 5 5.20 21.88 17.27
CA ALA A 5 6.63 22.14 17.09
C ALA A 5 6.92 22.91 15.80
N LEU A 6 6.27 22.54 14.67
CA LEU A 6 6.38 23.28 13.41
C LEU A 6 5.88 24.73 13.55
N LEU A 7 4.74 24.96 14.23
CA LEU A 7 4.22 26.32 14.46
C LEU A 7 5.16 27.15 15.35
N GLY A 8 5.81 26.54 16.33
CA GLY A 8 6.85 27.18 17.14
C GLY A 8 8.03 27.63 16.28
N GLN A 9 8.60 26.74 15.47
CA GLN A 9 9.71 27.05 14.57
C GLN A 9 9.36 28.10 13.52
N PHE A 10 8.12 28.11 13.03
CA PHE A 10 7.64 29.14 12.09
C PHE A 10 7.55 30.52 12.77
N LYS A 11 7.03 30.56 14.01
CA LYS A 11 6.96 31.79 14.82
C LYS A 11 8.35 32.35 15.12
N ASP A 12 9.31 31.45 15.37
CA ASP A 12 10.71 31.81 15.68
C ASP A 12 11.55 32.10 14.41
N GLY A 13 10.95 31.93 13.22
CA GLY A 13 11.57 32.25 11.92
C GLY A 13 12.55 31.19 11.40
N GLU A 14 12.63 30.02 12.03
CA GLU A 14 13.52 28.92 11.64
C GLU A 14 13.03 28.18 10.39
N ILE A 15 11.73 28.21 10.14
CA ILE A 15 11.10 27.61 8.95
C ILE A 15 10.14 28.60 8.29
N ASP A 16 9.95 28.46 6.99
CA ASP A 16 9.03 29.29 6.23
C ASP A 16 7.61 28.70 6.17
N LYS A 17 6.68 29.49 5.62
CA LYS A 17 5.28 29.11 5.45
C LYS A 17 5.12 27.88 4.56
N GLN A 18 5.99 27.69 3.57
CA GLN A 18 5.89 26.60 2.60
C GLN A 18 6.18 25.26 3.27
N LYS A 19 7.22 25.17 4.10
CA LYS A 19 7.52 23.95 4.88
C LYS A 19 6.40 23.54 5.83
N VAL A 20 5.68 24.50 6.41
CA VAL A 20 4.50 24.22 7.26
C VAL A 20 3.35 23.65 6.41
N ILE A 21 3.12 24.20 5.22
CA ILE A 21 2.10 23.69 4.28
C ILE A 21 2.46 22.28 3.81
N ASP A 22 3.71 22.04 3.40
CA ASP A 22 4.17 20.75 2.90
C ASP A 22 4.03 19.65 3.98
N ALA A 23 4.38 19.94 5.23
CA ALA A 23 4.20 19.01 6.35
C ALA A 23 2.71 18.71 6.64
N ILE A 24 1.82 19.70 6.48
CA ILE A 24 0.37 19.50 6.62
C ILE A 24 -0.16 18.64 5.45
N ASP A 25 0.30 18.88 4.22
CA ASP A 25 -0.16 18.12 3.07
C ASP A 25 0.41 16.68 3.07
N GLU A 26 1.64 16.50 3.54
CA GLU A 26 2.22 15.18 3.81
C GLU A 26 1.46 14.45 4.93
N SER A 27 1.02 15.15 5.98
CA SER A 27 0.19 14.55 7.05
C SER A 27 -1.19 14.11 6.56
N LYS A 28 -1.69 14.70 5.47
CA LYS A 28 -2.94 14.31 4.79
C LYS A 28 -2.71 13.24 3.72
N SER A 29 -1.47 13.02 3.29
CA SER A 29 -1.08 12.02 2.29
C SER A 29 -1.30 10.61 2.87
N GLY A 30 -2.51 10.08 2.68
CA GLY A 30 -2.95 8.80 3.25
C GLY A 30 -4.25 8.89 4.05
N MET A 31 -4.79 10.09 4.29
CA MET A 31 -6.14 10.25 4.83
C MET A 31 -7.17 10.18 3.70
N VAL A 32 -8.23 9.39 3.93
CA VAL A 32 -9.38 9.37 3.03
C VAL A 32 -10.23 10.61 3.31
N PRO A 33 -10.60 11.41 2.29
CA PRO A 33 -11.49 12.55 2.46
C PRO A 33 -12.79 12.14 3.16
N ARG A 34 -13.26 12.95 4.12
CA ARG A 34 -14.49 12.67 4.87
C ARG A 34 -15.70 12.43 3.97
N SER A 35 -15.75 13.09 2.80
CA SER A 35 -16.79 12.82 1.79
C SER A 35 -16.78 11.37 1.32
N ARG A 36 -15.61 10.83 0.94
CA ARG A 36 -15.48 9.42 0.52
C ARG A 36 -15.86 8.43 1.62
N LEU A 37 -15.60 8.76 2.88
CA LEU A 37 -15.97 7.93 4.02
C LEU A 37 -17.49 7.97 4.26
N ASN A 38 -18.10 9.14 4.15
CA ASN A 38 -19.56 9.28 4.20
C ASN A 38 -20.25 8.56 3.03
N ASP A 39 -19.70 8.64 1.82
CA ASP A 39 -20.23 7.97 0.63
C ASP A 39 -20.23 6.44 0.82
N LYS A 40 -19.12 5.88 1.35
CA LYS A 40 -19.03 4.45 1.66
C LYS A 40 -19.98 4.01 2.77
N ASN A 41 -20.17 4.84 3.79
CA ASN A 41 -21.14 4.53 4.85
C ASN A 41 -22.57 4.53 4.31
N ALA A 42 -22.91 5.45 3.41
CA ALA A 42 -24.22 5.46 2.75
C ALA A 42 -24.44 4.21 1.89
N GLU A 43 -23.42 3.78 1.13
CA GLU A 43 -23.45 2.54 0.34
C GLU A 43 -23.65 1.30 1.24
N ILE A 44 -22.97 1.25 2.40
CA ILE A 44 -23.12 0.15 3.37
C ILE A 44 -24.55 0.09 3.92
N GLU A 45 -25.14 1.24 4.28
CA GLU A 45 -26.50 1.28 4.82
C GLU A 45 -27.55 0.90 3.75
N GLU A 46 -27.34 1.30 2.49
CA GLU A 46 -28.18 0.88 1.36
C GLU A 46 -28.12 -0.65 1.14
N LEU A 47 -26.93 -1.22 1.15
CA LEU A 47 -26.73 -2.67 1.02
C LEU A 47 -27.36 -3.44 2.19
N LYS A 48 -27.24 -2.94 3.43
CA LYS A 48 -27.90 -3.53 4.61
C LYS A 48 -29.43 -3.52 4.47
N ALA A 49 -29.99 -2.42 3.98
CA ALA A 49 -31.43 -2.31 3.72
C ALA A 49 -31.89 -3.29 2.63
N GLU A 50 -31.11 -3.46 1.56
CA GLU A 50 -31.43 -4.40 0.48
C GLU A 50 -31.40 -5.87 0.95
N ILE A 51 -30.41 -6.25 1.77
CA ILE A 51 -30.33 -7.58 2.38
C ILE A 51 -31.57 -7.86 3.22
N THR A 52 -31.95 -6.91 4.09
CA THR A 52 -33.14 -7.04 4.95
C THR A 52 -34.42 -7.19 4.11
N ASN A 53 -34.54 -6.44 3.01
CA ASN A 53 -35.69 -6.55 2.11
C ASN A 53 -35.75 -7.95 1.45
N ARG A 54 -34.63 -8.47 0.97
CA ARG A 54 -34.56 -9.81 0.37
C ARG A 54 -34.90 -10.91 1.38
N ASP A 55 -34.41 -10.81 2.61
CA ASP A 55 -34.75 -11.78 3.67
C ASP A 55 -36.26 -11.77 3.97
N ASN A 56 -36.87 -10.58 4.02
CA ASN A 56 -38.33 -10.47 4.18
C ASN A 56 -39.10 -11.09 3.01
N GLN A 57 -38.66 -10.86 1.77
CA GLN A 57 -39.27 -11.46 0.58
C GLN A 57 -39.15 -12.99 0.58
N ILE A 58 -38.01 -13.53 1.04
CA ILE A 58 -37.83 -14.98 1.21
C ILE A 58 -38.85 -15.52 2.20
N VAL A 59 -38.99 -14.89 3.38
CA VAL A 59 -39.96 -15.31 4.40
C VAL A 59 -41.41 -15.21 3.88
N GLU A 60 -41.73 -14.17 3.11
CA GLU A 60 -43.07 -14.01 2.53
C GLU A 60 -43.36 -15.10 1.48
N LEU A 61 -42.39 -15.40 0.60
CA LEU A 61 -42.48 -16.50 -0.35
C LEU A 61 -42.65 -17.85 0.35
N GLN A 62 -41.88 -18.12 1.42
CA GLN A 62 -42.05 -19.33 2.25
C GLN A 62 -43.47 -19.54 2.72
N ASN A 63 -44.06 -18.46 3.24
CA ASN A 63 -45.38 -18.51 3.85
C ASN A 63 -46.50 -18.61 2.80
N SER A 64 -46.25 -18.12 1.58
CA SER A 64 -47.18 -18.20 0.44
C SER A 64 -47.23 -19.60 -0.21
N VAL A 65 -46.21 -20.43 0.03
CA VAL A 65 -46.05 -21.76 -0.54
C VAL A 65 -46.48 -22.81 0.47
N LYS A 66 -47.78 -23.09 0.54
CA LYS A 66 -48.29 -24.14 1.43
C LYS A 66 -48.57 -25.48 0.74
N ASP A 67 -48.48 -25.57 -0.59
CA ASP A 67 -48.82 -26.80 -1.32
C ASP A 67 -48.08 -26.97 -2.67
N ASP A 68 -46.87 -26.44 -2.82
CA ASP A 68 -46.09 -26.65 -4.05
C ASP A 68 -44.65 -27.10 -3.76
N SER A 69 -44.38 -28.37 -4.07
CA SER A 69 -43.07 -29.01 -3.85
C SER A 69 -41.94 -28.35 -4.63
N GLU A 70 -42.24 -27.72 -5.77
CA GLU A 70 -41.26 -26.95 -6.55
C GLU A 70 -40.83 -25.68 -5.80
N LEU A 71 -41.78 -24.96 -5.21
CA LEU A 71 -41.49 -23.74 -4.46
C LEU A 71 -40.76 -24.04 -3.12
N GLN A 72 -41.00 -25.18 -2.48
CA GLN A 72 -40.18 -25.62 -1.33
C GLN A 72 -38.74 -25.93 -1.73
N LYS A 73 -38.52 -26.49 -2.93
CA LYS A 73 -37.19 -26.75 -3.46
C LYS A 73 -36.47 -25.43 -3.81
N GLU A 74 -37.14 -24.52 -4.51
CA GLU A 74 -36.60 -23.22 -4.86
C GLU A 74 -36.25 -22.41 -3.60
N LEU A 75 -37.04 -22.55 -2.54
CA LEU A 75 -36.73 -21.94 -1.27
C LEU A 75 -35.45 -22.47 -0.61
N GLU A 76 -35.26 -23.79 -0.63
CA GLU A 76 -34.05 -24.39 -0.08
C GLU A 76 -32.82 -23.98 -0.89
N GLU A 77 -32.95 -23.91 -2.22
CA GLU A 77 -31.92 -23.36 -3.11
C GLU A 77 -31.60 -21.89 -2.79
N VAL A 78 -32.62 -21.06 -2.56
CA VAL A 78 -32.44 -19.65 -2.19
C VAL A 78 -31.80 -19.51 -0.80
N LYS A 79 -32.19 -20.32 0.18
CA LYS A 79 -31.56 -20.37 1.51
C LYS A 79 -30.08 -20.74 1.42
N GLN A 80 -29.77 -21.79 0.66
CA GLN A 80 -28.40 -22.24 0.47
C GLN A 80 -27.57 -21.17 -0.24
N SER A 81 -28.12 -20.55 -1.29
CA SER A 81 -27.46 -19.44 -1.97
C SER A 81 -27.22 -18.26 -1.03
N ASN A 82 -28.19 -17.89 -0.18
CA ASN A 82 -28.03 -16.80 0.77
C ASN A 82 -26.91 -17.10 1.79
N ALA A 83 -26.84 -18.33 2.31
CA ALA A 83 -25.75 -18.75 3.20
C ALA A 83 -24.37 -18.68 2.51
N GLU A 84 -24.26 -19.16 1.27
CA GLU A 84 -23.02 -19.06 0.48
C GLU A 84 -22.62 -17.59 0.23
N TRP A 85 -23.58 -16.72 -0.06
CA TRP A 85 -23.33 -15.30 -0.26
C TRP A 85 -22.90 -14.60 1.03
N GLN A 86 -23.49 -14.95 2.17
CA GLN A 86 -23.08 -14.44 3.48
C GLN A 86 -21.64 -14.86 3.81
N ASP A 87 -21.26 -16.11 3.52
CA ASP A 87 -19.90 -16.58 3.73
C ASP A 87 -18.89 -15.89 2.80
N LYS A 88 -19.22 -15.75 1.51
CA LYS A 88 -18.40 -14.99 0.55
C LYS A 88 -18.24 -13.53 0.98
N TYR A 89 -19.32 -12.90 1.46
CA TYR A 89 -19.30 -11.53 1.97
C TYR A 89 -18.34 -11.42 3.16
N LYS A 90 -18.48 -12.29 4.17
CA LYS A 90 -17.60 -12.33 5.34
C LYS A 90 -16.14 -12.53 4.93
N GLN A 91 -15.86 -13.51 4.07
CA GLN A 91 -14.51 -13.77 3.56
C GLN A 91 -13.92 -12.57 2.83
N SER A 92 -14.71 -11.90 1.98
CA SER A 92 -14.28 -10.70 1.25
C SER A 92 -13.96 -9.55 2.20
N GLN A 93 -14.82 -9.30 3.19
CA GLN A 93 -14.59 -8.27 4.22
C GLN A 93 -13.32 -8.53 5.02
N LEU A 94 -13.14 -9.78 5.51
CA LEU A 94 -11.94 -10.18 6.22
C LEU A 94 -10.69 -10.01 5.35
N ASN A 95 -10.71 -10.51 4.11
CA ASN A 95 -9.57 -10.39 3.20
C ASN A 95 -9.22 -8.92 2.93
N ASN A 96 -10.22 -8.06 2.71
CA ASN A 96 -10.00 -6.64 2.47
C ASN A 96 -9.43 -5.93 3.71
N ALA A 97 -9.95 -6.23 4.90
CA ALA A 97 -9.45 -5.67 6.15
C ALA A 97 -7.97 -6.05 6.37
N VAL A 98 -7.62 -7.33 6.13
CA VAL A 98 -6.23 -7.80 6.22
C VAL A 98 -5.33 -7.07 5.22
N LYS A 99 -5.72 -7.03 3.93
CA LYS A 99 -4.95 -6.34 2.88
C LYS A 99 -4.74 -4.87 3.23
N LEU A 100 -5.76 -4.20 3.77
CA LEU A 100 -5.68 -2.80 4.15
C LEU A 100 -4.72 -2.59 5.35
N ALA A 101 -4.80 -3.46 6.35
CA ALA A 101 -3.96 -3.39 7.54
C ALA A 101 -2.47 -3.61 7.22
N VAL A 102 -2.15 -4.45 6.24
CA VAL A 102 -0.76 -4.76 5.85
C VAL A 102 -0.27 -4.03 4.61
N ALA A 103 -1.06 -3.13 4.01
CA ALA A 103 -0.76 -2.50 2.72
C ALA A 103 0.59 -1.78 2.64
N LYS A 104 1.11 -1.29 3.78
CA LYS A 104 2.42 -0.61 3.88
C LYS A 104 3.55 -1.51 4.34
N ASP A 105 3.21 -2.63 4.98
CA ASP A 105 4.14 -3.46 5.72
C ASP A 105 4.39 -4.81 5.06
N ALA A 106 3.52 -5.28 4.15
CA ALA A 106 3.66 -6.56 3.47
C ALA A 106 4.52 -6.45 2.21
N ASN A 107 5.34 -7.47 1.95
CA ASN A 107 6.00 -7.66 0.65
C ASN A 107 4.96 -8.02 -0.43
N ASP A 108 4.03 -8.93 -0.09
CA ASP A 108 2.87 -9.28 -0.90
C ASP A 108 1.66 -9.50 0.03
N ALA A 109 0.56 -8.79 -0.22
CA ALA A 109 -0.64 -8.89 0.60
C ALA A 109 -1.41 -10.21 0.39
N ASP A 110 -1.29 -10.87 -0.76
CA ASP A 110 -1.91 -12.16 -1.03
C ASP A 110 -1.19 -13.31 -0.31
N ASP A 111 0.12 -13.21 -0.14
CA ASP A 111 0.88 -14.16 0.70
C ASP A 111 0.45 -14.05 2.17
N ILE A 112 0.22 -12.83 2.68
CA ILE A 112 -0.31 -12.62 4.03
C ILE A 112 -1.67 -13.31 4.18
N LEU A 113 -2.57 -13.20 3.20
CA LEU A 113 -3.88 -13.85 3.25
C LEU A 113 -3.81 -15.38 3.30
N THR A 114 -2.74 -15.95 2.76
CA THR A 114 -2.49 -17.40 2.74
C THR A 114 -2.02 -17.90 4.10
N PHE A 115 -1.25 -17.09 4.84
CA PHE A 115 -0.65 -17.50 6.11
C PHE A 115 -1.33 -16.95 7.36
N ILE A 116 -2.20 -15.96 7.25
CA ILE A 116 -2.89 -15.38 8.40
C ILE A 116 -3.90 -16.36 9.00
N ASN A 117 -3.92 -16.46 10.33
CA ASN A 117 -4.90 -17.28 11.03
C ASN A 117 -6.27 -16.57 11.02
N LYS A 118 -7.18 -17.04 10.17
CA LYS A 118 -8.54 -16.47 10.03
C LYS A 118 -9.50 -16.91 11.13
N ASP A 119 -9.18 -17.96 11.89
CA ASP A 119 -10.04 -18.49 12.96
C ASP A 119 -10.11 -17.53 14.17
N GLU A 120 -9.11 -16.64 14.30
CA GLU A 120 -9.08 -15.60 15.34
C GLU A 120 -9.73 -14.29 14.89
N LEU A 121 -10.24 -14.22 13.65
CA LEU A 121 -10.82 -13.00 13.07
C LEU A 121 -12.35 -13.02 13.14
N GLU A 122 -12.93 -11.99 13.76
CA GLU A 122 -14.37 -11.84 13.88
C GLU A 122 -14.81 -10.52 13.21
N LEU A 123 -15.70 -10.62 12.20
CA LEU A 123 -16.30 -9.47 11.55
C LEU A 123 -17.39 -8.88 12.46
N GLN A 124 -17.25 -7.61 12.82
CA GLN A 124 -18.22 -6.87 13.62
C GLN A 124 -19.26 -6.16 12.74
N ASP A 125 -20.39 -5.77 13.35
CA ASP A 125 -21.52 -5.11 12.67
C ASP A 125 -21.17 -3.73 12.06
N ASP A 126 -20.12 -3.10 12.58
CA ASP A 126 -19.56 -1.84 12.10
C ASP A 126 -18.58 -2.00 10.92
N GLY A 127 -18.34 -3.24 10.48
CA GLY A 127 -17.41 -3.57 9.39
C GLY A 127 -15.95 -3.68 9.82
N THR A 128 -15.64 -3.58 11.11
CA THR A 128 -14.29 -3.82 11.64
C THR A 128 -14.02 -5.31 11.88
N VAL A 129 -12.75 -5.68 11.93
CA VAL A 129 -12.32 -7.06 12.19
C VAL A 129 -11.60 -7.12 13.53
N LYS A 130 -12.24 -7.75 14.51
CA LYS A 130 -11.64 -8.00 15.82
C LYS A 130 -10.54 -9.06 15.70
N GLY A 131 -9.47 -8.90 16.47
CA GLY A 131 -8.34 -9.84 16.49
C GLY A 131 -7.33 -9.65 15.36
N LEU A 132 -7.60 -8.74 14.41
CA LEU A 132 -6.75 -8.50 13.24
C LEU A 132 -5.32 -8.09 13.59
N ASP A 133 -5.17 -7.09 14.47
CA ASP A 133 -3.84 -6.57 14.85
C ASP A 133 -2.98 -7.67 15.47
N LYS A 134 -3.56 -8.43 16.41
CA LYS A 134 -2.90 -9.55 17.08
C LYS A 134 -2.51 -10.65 16.09
N ALA A 135 -3.38 -10.97 15.14
CA ALA A 135 -3.10 -11.97 14.11
C ALA A 135 -1.92 -11.52 13.21
N ILE A 136 -1.87 -10.24 12.85
CA ILE A 136 -0.76 -9.66 12.07
C ILE A 136 0.54 -9.64 12.87
N GLU A 137 0.51 -9.25 14.15
CA GLU A 137 1.70 -9.27 15.03
C GLU A 137 2.26 -10.68 15.18
N THR A 138 1.40 -11.67 15.43
CA THR A 138 1.79 -13.08 15.51
C THR A 138 2.40 -13.57 14.19
N LEU A 139 1.86 -13.11 13.06
CA LEU A 139 2.40 -13.43 11.74
C LEU A 139 3.76 -12.76 11.49
N LYS A 140 3.95 -11.51 11.94
CA LYS A 140 5.24 -10.80 11.87
C LYS A 140 6.32 -11.54 12.67
N GLU A 141 5.99 -12.04 13.86
CA GLU A 141 6.92 -12.81 14.69
C GLU A 141 7.28 -14.18 14.09
N SER A 142 6.28 -14.89 13.56
CA SER A 142 6.46 -16.26 13.04
C SER A 142 7.00 -16.30 11.60
N LYS A 143 6.71 -15.29 10.78
CA LYS A 143 7.08 -15.20 9.36
C LYS A 143 7.49 -13.78 8.97
N PRO A 144 8.61 -13.26 9.54
CA PRO A 144 9.03 -11.88 9.30
C PRO A 144 9.35 -11.57 7.84
N TYR A 145 9.77 -12.57 7.05
CA TYR A 145 10.08 -12.42 5.62
C TYR A 145 8.87 -12.03 4.75
N LEU A 146 7.64 -12.14 5.25
CA LEU A 146 6.45 -11.68 4.54
C LEU A 146 6.28 -10.15 4.58
N PHE A 147 7.05 -9.48 5.43
CA PHE A 147 6.95 -8.05 5.68
C PHE A 147 8.19 -7.31 5.17
N VAL A 148 8.02 -6.05 4.75
CA VAL A 148 9.12 -5.19 4.33
C VAL A 148 9.98 -4.83 5.54
N ASP A 149 11.30 -4.97 5.40
CA ASP A 149 12.23 -4.36 6.34
C ASP A 149 12.16 -2.83 6.15
N ASN A 150 11.66 -2.12 7.17
CA ASN A 150 11.51 -0.65 7.18
C ASN A 150 12.84 0.14 7.15
N LYS A 151 13.92 -0.42 6.60
CA LYS A 151 15.15 0.30 6.32
C LYS A 151 15.30 0.48 4.81
N PRO A 152 14.91 1.64 4.26
CA PRO A 152 15.45 2.06 2.99
C PRO A 152 16.98 2.17 3.11
N VAL A 153 17.71 1.15 2.66
CA VAL A 153 19.11 1.29 2.29
C VAL A 153 19.12 2.00 0.95
N GLY A 154 19.14 3.33 0.98
CA GLY A 154 19.38 4.11 -0.22
C GLY A 154 20.72 3.67 -0.81
N ASN A 155 20.69 3.22 -2.07
CA ASN A 155 21.92 3.15 -2.84
C ASN A 155 22.41 4.58 -3.00
N LYS A 156 23.48 4.94 -2.26
CA LYS A 156 24.21 6.17 -2.53
C LYS A 156 24.62 6.09 -4.01
N PRO A 157 24.28 7.07 -4.87
CA PRO A 157 24.87 7.16 -6.20
C PRO A 157 26.38 7.03 -6.02
N ALA A 158 27.05 6.29 -6.91
CA ALA A 158 28.51 6.29 -6.94
C ALA A 158 28.93 7.76 -7.06
N ASP A 159 29.37 8.31 -5.92
CA ASP A 159 29.92 9.64 -5.79
C ASP A 159 30.97 9.74 -6.88
N GLY A 160 30.83 10.69 -7.81
CA GLY A 160 31.43 10.66 -9.14
C GLY A 160 32.91 10.30 -9.17
N GLU A 161 33.22 9.01 -9.14
CA GLU A 161 34.56 8.51 -9.42
C GLU A 161 34.77 8.74 -10.91
N THR A 162 35.57 9.74 -11.20
CA THR A 162 36.10 10.00 -12.53
C THR A 162 36.66 8.69 -13.06
N MET A 163 36.04 8.17 -14.13
CA MET A 163 36.65 7.09 -14.90
C MET A 163 38.09 7.49 -15.21
N GLN A 164 39.05 6.69 -14.74
CA GLN A 164 40.43 6.82 -15.20
C GLN A 164 40.42 6.62 -16.71
N THR A 165 40.55 7.71 -17.45
CA THR A 165 40.88 7.70 -18.86
C THR A 165 42.22 6.99 -18.99
N GLY A 166 42.33 5.99 -19.86
CA GLY A 166 43.42 4.99 -19.89
C GLY A 166 44.83 5.50 -20.20
N ILE A 167 45.10 6.79 -20.05
CA ILE A 167 46.41 7.45 -20.20
C ILE A 167 46.67 8.25 -18.93
N THR A 168 47.79 7.97 -18.25
CA THR A 168 48.23 8.73 -17.07
C THR A 168 48.90 10.05 -17.48
N LYS A 169 49.01 11.01 -16.55
CA LYS A 169 49.69 12.29 -16.81
C LYS A 169 51.16 12.10 -17.22
N GLU A 170 51.85 11.13 -16.63
CA GLU A 170 53.23 10.80 -17.00
C GLU A 170 53.36 10.21 -18.41
N GLN A 171 52.37 9.41 -18.84
CA GLN A 171 52.28 8.91 -20.21
C GLN A 171 52.02 10.06 -21.18
N PHE A 172 51.09 10.97 -20.84
CA PHE A 172 50.82 12.17 -21.62
C PHE A 172 52.07 13.07 -21.78
N ASP A 173 52.84 13.27 -20.71
CA ASP A 173 54.07 14.04 -20.73
C ASP A 173 55.17 13.39 -21.60
N SER A 174 55.11 12.07 -21.77
CA SER A 174 56.02 11.31 -22.61
C SER A 174 55.57 11.19 -24.08
N MET A 175 54.32 11.56 -24.40
CA MET A 175 53.81 11.54 -25.78
C MET A 175 54.45 12.64 -26.64
N SER A 176 54.71 12.31 -27.90
CA SER A 176 55.15 13.27 -28.91
C SER A 176 54.07 14.29 -29.23
N VAL A 177 54.47 15.41 -29.84
CA VAL A 177 53.53 16.47 -30.26
C VAL A 177 52.44 15.93 -31.22
N ALA A 178 52.79 14.98 -32.08
CA ALA A 178 51.83 14.37 -33.00
C ALA A 178 50.76 13.54 -32.26
N GLU A 179 51.19 12.70 -31.31
CA GLU A 179 50.29 11.86 -30.52
C GLU A 179 49.38 12.70 -29.60
N ARG A 180 49.91 13.79 -29.03
CA ARG A 180 49.11 14.76 -28.27
C ARG A 180 48.07 15.48 -29.15
N THR A 181 48.43 15.78 -30.40
CA THR A 181 47.50 16.39 -31.36
C THR A 181 46.40 15.43 -31.76
N GLU A 182 46.72 14.14 -31.95
CA GLU A 182 45.74 13.11 -32.24
C GLU A 182 44.79 12.88 -31.05
N LEU A 183 45.31 12.91 -29.81
CA LEU A 183 44.49 12.89 -28.61
C LEU A 183 43.58 14.12 -28.52
N PHE A 184 44.08 15.32 -28.82
CA PHE A 184 43.26 16.53 -28.86
C PHE A 184 42.12 16.46 -29.90
N ILE A 185 42.37 15.84 -31.06
CA ILE A 185 41.38 15.72 -32.15
C ILE A 185 40.33 14.65 -31.82
N ASN A 186 40.77 13.49 -31.32
CA ASN A 186 39.91 12.31 -31.15
C ASN A 186 39.26 12.21 -29.76
N ASP A 187 39.90 12.74 -28.72
CA ASP A 187 39.40 12.75 -27.34
C ASP A 187 39.86 14.00 -26.57
N ARG A 188 39.24 15.13 -26.94
CA ARG A 188 39.50 16.44 -26.34
C ARG A 188 39.27 16.47 -24.82
N ALA A 189 38.28 15.73 -24.33
CA ALA A 189 37.96 15.71 -22.91
C ALA A 189 39.08 15.07 -22.07
N THR A 190 39.72 14.02 -22.60
CA THR A 190 40.91 13.42 -21.98
C THR A 190 42.13 14.34 -22.10
N TYR A 191 42.34 14.98 -23.26
CA TYR A 191 43.43 15.95 -23.45
C TYR A 191 43.35 17.12 -22.46
N ASP A 192 42.19 17.76 -22.35
CA ASP A 192 42.02 18.97 -21.51
C ASP A 192 42.26 18.65 -20.01
N LYS A 193 41.92 17.43 -19.55
CA LYS A 193 42.17 16.97 -18.17
C LYS A 193 43.64 16.67 -17.87
N LEU A 194 44.45 16.36 -18.88
CA LEU A 194 45.86 15.96 -18.71
C LEU A 194 46.83 17.15 -18.91
N VAL A 195 46.36 18.23 -19.54
CA VAL A 195 47.12 19.49 -19.70
C VAL A 195 47.10 20.37 -18.45
N GLU A 196 46.06 20.28 -17.62
CA GLU A 196 45.94 20.96 -16.32
C GLU A 196 46.88 20.36 -15.27
#